data_AF-A0A9Q9C5B4-F1
#
_entry.id   AF-A0A9Q9C5B4-F1
#
_cell.length_a   1.000
_cell.length_b   1.000
_cell.length_c   1.000
_cell.angle_alpha   90.00
_cell.angle_beta   90.00
_cell.angle_gamma   90.00
#
_symmetry.space_group_name_H-M   'P 1'
#
loop_
_entity.id
_entity.type
_entity.pdbx_description
1 polymer ?
#
loop_
_entity_poly.entity_id
_entity_poly.type
_entity_poly.pdbx_seq_one_letter_code
_entity_poly.pdbx_strand_id
1 'polypeptide(L)'
;MKDLKTFFSEFIEAEKVVDVDFNQKMVEFVRKTIIPIGMEDFVSSVCELKLSCEDLEYYRGYFGYSQTYSLYKSMIRRIFSCGFSYKEIGLVIALLDNEAMCFKRLLPIFTRLTTYVKHNILDKNIVACCIALRSVLTYIPGTMSGKDEYVLSLISYLIGIISRHTSFVFINEKDADEIISTIELLTGFDFSTDVSRTSSGILKEIIFHLESLSNGAMALYEEVFAMVCIMEAIPSICRLVPELVGADFSYAYSLVQGLVLPRTDHRGLNEWYSIHDRFLSAKYRSLEALYPWKTEFDRIVFYNDIESTRCPSKVLRFLENLKKDVSWSDMIVFACHPGQQEEWLQFMFDDFFVRSSDHLVYIELFIGSVGDRVDLLLYSGYLLLRSFAQIGAEKKWSVLVDLFLRNTQSTDQRAVRLRSIISDYISGLESPEQRLAFLKAFVKRLQKDFVCFDSSVIELLNMILKGSQELPSETSAVIYLYLQGCAVAEGSNEKVPKDLETMYVCAASRAMILSGSAIDFKESSTHLERYYELVISCLSWTKGKFPEEYIHRTKETMLYFLFEAMREEAYELEMLVKGKSSRFADKFKELYGCLEA
;
A
#
# COMPACT_ATOMS: atom_id res chain seq x y z
N MET A 1 -17.98 -15.50 18.20
CA MET A 1 -17.85 -16.07 16.84
C MET A 1 -18.44 -15.16 15.77
N LYS A 2 -19.69 -14.68 15.89
CA LYS A 2 -20.23 -13.66 14.95
C LYS A 2 -19.36 -12.40 14.85
N ASP A 3 -18.90 -11.85 15.98
CA ASP A 3 -18.01 -10.68 16.00
C ASP A 3 -16.64 -10.96 15.36
N LEU A 4 -16.21 -12.23 15.35
CA LEU A 4 -14.94 -12.66 14.76
C LEU A 4 -15.01 -12.68 13.23
N LYS A 5 -16.14 -13.14 12.67
CA LYS A 5 -16.42 -13.08 11.23
C LYS A 5 -16.41 -11.65 10.74
N THR A 6 -17.13 -10.77 11.43
CA THR A 6 -17.18 -9.33 11.10
C THR A 6 -15.78 -8.71 11.14
N PHE A 7 -15.00 -8.98 12.20
CA PHE A 7 -13.62 -8.52 12.32
C PHE A 7 -12.73 -8.99 11.16
N PHE A 8 -12.82 -10.26 10.76
CA PHE A 8 -12.05 -10.77 9.62
C PHE A 8 -12.46 -10.14 8.29
N SER A 9 -13.77 -9.96 8.06
CA SER A 9 -14.26 -9.32 6.84
C SER A 9 -13.81 -7.86 6.74
N GLU A 10 -13.96 -7.09 7.83
CA GLU A 10 -13.53 -5.67 7.88
C GLU A 10 -12.02 -5.54 7.66
N PHE A 11 -11.22 -6.42 8.26
CA PHE A 11 -9.77 -6.37 8.12
C PHE A 11 -9.31 -6.78 6.72
N ILE A 12 -9.86 -7.83 6.11
CA ILE A 12 -9.53 -8.25 4.74
C ILE A 12 -9.90 -7.14 3.74
N GLU A 13 -10.96 -6.37 4.00
CA GLU A 13 -11.27 -5.19 3.19
C GLU A 13 -10.25 -4.06 3.37
N ALA A 14 -9.76 -3.84 4.58
CA ALA A 14 -8.71 -2.86 4.87
C ALA A 14 -7.31 -3.29 4.36
N GLU A 15 -7.01 -4.59 4.34
CA GLU A 15 -5.74 -5.16 3.83
C GLU A 15 -5.57 -4.92 2.31
N LYS A 16 -6.67 -4.68 1.59
CA LYS A 16 -6.62 -4.18 0.19
C LYS A 16 -5.92 -2.81 0.09
N VAL A 17 -5.80 -2.07 1.19
CA VAL A 17 -5.14 -0.77 1.27
C VAL A 17 -3.67 -0.91 1.72
N VAL A 18 -3.36 -1.87 2.60
CA VAL A 18 -2.01 -2.12 3.13
C VAL A 18 -1.79 -3.62 3.37
N ASP A 19 -0.81 -4.19 2.68
CA ASP A 19 -0.45 -5.62 2.77
C ASP A 19 0.28 -5.92 4.11
N VAL A 20 -0.27 -6.83 4.93
CA VAL A 20 0.25 -7.23 6.25
C VAL A 20 0.02 -8.74 6.43
N ASP A 21 0.92 -9.47 7.13
CA ASP A 21 0.79 -10.92 7.48
C ASP A 21 -0.38 -11.27 8.43
N PHE A 22 -1.53 -10.62 8.29
CA PHE A 22 -2.71 -10.79 9.13
C PHE A 22 -3.27 -12.20 9.05
N ASN A 23 -3.41 -12.75 7.84
CA ASN A 23 -4.00 -14.08 7.64
C ASN A 23 -3.24 -15.15 8.44
N GLN A 24 -1.90 -15.17 8.38
CA GLN A 24 -1.09 -16.14 9.11
C GLN A 24 -1.24 -15.98 10.64
N LYS A 25 -1.19 -14.73 11.14
CA LYS A 25 -1.34 -14.46 12.58
C LYS A 25 -2.72 -14.83 13.12
N MET A 26 -3.78 -14.58 12.35
CA MET A 26 -5.14 -14.93 12.77
C MET A 26 -5.40 -16.43 12.72
N VAL A 27 -4.87 -17.14 11.72
CA VAL A 27 -4.95 -18.61 11.68
C VAL A 27 -4.27 -19.22 12.90
N GLU A 28 -3.08 -18.74 13.27
CA GLU A 28 -2.40 -19.18 14.49
C GLU A 28 -3.19 -18.86 15.76
N PHE A 29 -3.77 -17.66 15.85
CA PHE A 29 -4.59 -17.25 16.99
C PHE A 29 -5.80 -18.16 17.18
N VAL A 30 -6.55 -18.43 16.10
CA VAL A 30 -7.71 -19.33 16.12
C VAL A 30 -7.28 -20.72 16.58
N ARG A 31 -6.20 -21.27 15.99
CA ARG A 31 -5.70 -22.61 16.30
C ARG A 31 -5.26 -22.77 17.77
N LYS A 32 -4.63 -21.74 18.35
CA LYS A 32 -4.05 -21.78 19.71
C LYS A 32 -5.05 -21.41 20.81
N THR A 33 -6.05 -20.58 20.51
CA THR A 33 -6.78 -19.84 21.55
C THR A 33 -8.29 -20.09 21.54
N ILE A 34 -8.87 -20.54 20.42
CA ILE A 34 -10.32 -20.74 20.31
C ILE A 34 -10.63 -22.23 20.44
N ILE A 35 -11.39 -22.61 21.47
CA ILE A 35 -12.03 -23.93 21.55
C ILE A 35 -13.31 -23.86 20.69
N PRO A 36 -13.42 -24.58 19.57
CA PRO A 36 -14.63 -24.57 18.75
C PRO A 36 -15.83 -25.09 19.54
N ILE A 37 -16.84 -24.24 19.77
CA ILE A 37 -18.08 -24.56 20.49
C ILE A 37 -19.00 -25.44 19.62
N GLY A 38 -18.85 -25.37 18.28
CA GLY A 38 -19.56 -26.19 17.30
C GLY A 38 -19.02 -25.98 15.87
N MET A 39 -19.19 -26.99 15.01
CA MET A 39 -18.61 -26.98 13.65
C MET A 39 -19.22 -25.92 12.73
N GLU A 40 -20.53 -25.67 12.80
CA GLU A 40 -21.20 -24.65 11.97
C GLU A 40 -20.71 -23.23 12.33
N ASP A 41 -20.55 -22.92 13.62
CA ASP A 41 -19.99 -21.64 14.09
C ASP A 41 -18.52 -21.48 13.69
N PHE A 42 -17.73 -22.56 13.79
CA PHE A 42 -16.35 -22.58 13.32
C PHE A 42 -16.26 -22.29 11.83
N VAL A 43 -17.00 -23.03 11.00
CA VAL A 43 -17.01 -22.85 9.54
C VAL A 43 -17.42 -21.43 9.17
N SER A 44 -18.46 -20.88 9.81
CA SER A 44 -18.94 -19.53 9.52
C SER A 44 -17.92 -18.42 9.79
N SER A 45 -16.98 -18.65 10.71
CA SER A 45 -15.98 -17.65 11.11
C SER A 45 -14.65 -17.85 10.38
N VAL A 46 -14.20 -19.09 10.24
CA VAL A 46 -12.88 -19.42 9.69
C VAL A 46 -12.88 -19.46 8.16
N CYS A 47 -14.05 -19.54 7.51
CA CYS A 47 -14.15 -19.51 6.05
C CYS A 47 -13.59 -18.23 5.40
N GLU A 48 -13.42 -17.15 6.15
CA GLU A 48 -12.81 -15.92 5.66
C GLU A 48 -11.28 -15.97 5.59
N LEU A 49 -10.64 -16.90 6.32
CA LEU A 49 -9.18 -17.07 6.36
C LEU A 49 -8.71 -18.02 5.25
N LYS A 50 -7.50 -17.80 4.73
CA LYS A 50 -6.83 -18.75 3.83
C LYS A 50 -6.07 -19.77 4.68
N LEU A 51 -6.63 -20.97 4.79
CA LEU A 51 -6.03 -22.10 5.53
C LEU A 51 -5.00 -22.83 4.68
N SER A 52 -3.87 -23.22 5.30
CA SER A 52 -2.89 -24.11 4.68
C SER A 52 -3.34 -25.58 4.72
N CYS A 53 -2.64 -26.45 3.98
CA CYS A 53 -2.88 -27.90 4.05
C CYS A 53 -2.72 -28.44 5.48
N GLU A 54 -1.71 -27.96 6.21
CA GLU A 54 -1.46 -28.36 7.61
C GLU A 54 -2.63 -27.96 8.53
N ASP A 55 -3.20 -26.77 8.32
CA ASP A 55 -4.37 -26.31 9.08
C ASP A 55 -5.59 -27.18 8.78
N LEU A 56 -5.82 -27.53 7.51
CA LEU A 56 -6.91 -28.42 7.11
C LEU A 56 -6.76 -29.81 7.73
N GLU A 57 -5.57 -30.39 7.74
CA GLU A 57 -5.29 -31.68 8.39
C GLU A 57 -5.56 -31.64 9.90
N TYR A 58 -5.11 -30.57 10.56
CA TYR A 58 -5.41 -30.36 11.99
C TYR A 58 -6.92 -30.35 12.25
N TYR A 59 -7.69 -29.55 11.50
CA TYR A 59 -9.14 -29.45 11.71
C TYR A 59 -9.91 -30.72 11.29
N ARG A 60 -9.42 -31.47 10.30
CA ARG A 60 -9.95 -32.80 9.95
C ARG A 60 -9.81 -33.77 11.13
N GLY A 61 -8.65 -33.78 11.79
CA GLY A 61 -8.42 -34.56 13.00
C GLY A 61 -9.31 -34.13 14.16
N TYR A 62 -9.56 -32.83 14.31
CA TYR A 62 -10.36 -32.28 15.39
C TYR A 62 -11.87 -32.60 15.28
N PHE A 63 -12.51 -32.34 14.14
CA PHE A 63 -13.96 -32.53 13.98
C PHE A 63 -14.33 -33.97 13.55
N GLY A 64 -13.43 -34.65 12.84
CA GLY A 64 -13.67 -35.98 12.29
C GLY A 64 -14.66 -36.00 11.11
N TYR A 65 -14.53 -37.02 10.27
CA TYR A 65 -15.29 -37.12 9.02
C TYR A 65 -16.82 -37.13 9.20
N SER A 66 -17.33 -37.82 10.22
CA SER A 66 -18.78 -37.99 10.42
C SER A 66 -19.50 -36.67 10.69
N GLN A 67 -18.90 -35.82 11.53
CA GLN A 67 -19.46 -34.50 11.87
C GLN A 67 -19.41 -33.58 10.66
N THR A 68 -18.28 -33.54 9.96
CA THR A 68 -18.09 -32.78 8.71
C THR A 68 -19.11 -33.18 7.65
N TYR A 69 -19.33 -34.49 7.47
CA TYR A 69 -20.28 -35.00 6.49
C TYR A 69 -21.73 -34.68 6.85
N SER A 70 -22.08 -34.76 8.14
CA SER A 70 -23.42 -34.41 8.63
C SER A 70 -23.72 -32.93 8.37
N LEU A 71 -22.76 -32.04 8.66
CA LEU A 71 -22.88 -30.61 8.38
C LEU A 71 -23.04 -30.35 6.89
N TYR A 72 -22.19 -30.94 6.05
CA TYR A 72 -22.28 -30.82 4.59
C TYR A 72 -23.67 -31.21 4.07
N LYS A 73 -24.17 -32.37 4.49
CA LYS A 73 -25.51 -32.85 4.10
C LYS A 73 -26.62 -31.91 4.56
N SER A 74 -26.47 -31.31 5.75
CA SER A 74 -27.41 -30.31 6.27
C SER A 74 -27.40 -29.04 5.42
N MET A 75 -26.22 -28.50 5.11
CA MET A 75 -26.05 -27.30 4.30
C MET A 75 -26.66 -27.45 2.91
N ILE A 76 -26.37 -28.56 2.20
CA ILE A 76 -26.91 -28.81 0.86
C ILE A 76 -28.44 -28.91 0.87
N ARG A 77 -29.05 -29.51 1.91
CA ARG A 77 -30.51 -29.57 2.03
C ARG A 77 -31.14 -28.20 2.30
N ARG A 78 -30.43 -27.35 3.04
CA ARG A 78 -30.91 -26.05 3.50
C ARG A 78 -30.53 -24.90 2.55
N ILE A 79 -29.77 -25.15 1.49
CA ILE A 79 -29.18 -24.10 0.64
C ILE A 79 -30.21 -23.15 0.01
N PHE A 80 -31.42 -23.62 -0.29
CA PHE A 80 -32.51 -22.78 -0.83
C PHE A 80 -33.30 -22.01 0.24
N SER A 81 -33.03 -22.29 1.53
CA SER A 81 -33.76 -21.75 2.69
C SER A 81 -32.87 -21.01 3.68
N CYS A 82 -31.55 -21.14 3.58
CA CYS A 82 -30.55 -20.56 4.47
C CYS A 82 -29.45 -19.94 3.61
N GLY A 83 -29.07 -18.69 3.91
CA GLY A 83 -28.05 -17.95 3.17
C GLY A 83 -26.63 -18.35 3.56
N PHE A 84 -26.19 -19.53 3.15
CA PHE A 84 -24.78 -19.95 3.26
C PHE A 84 -23.92 -19.25 2.22
N SER A 85 -22.68 -18.93 2.56
CA SER A 85 -21.69 -18.43 1.59
C SER A 85 -21.01 -19.58 0.84
N TYR A 86 -20.44 -19.29 -0.34
CA TYR A 86 -19.68 -20.28 -1.09
C TYR A 86 -18.41 -20.73 -0.34
N LYS A 87 -17.80 -19.84 0.46
CA LYS A 87 -16.64 -20.15 1.29
C LYS A 87 -16.99 -21.11 2.42
N GLU A 88 -18.18 -20.99 3.01
CA GLU A 88 -18.65 -21.91 4.05
C GLU A 88 -18.82 -23.33 3.50
N ILE A 89 -19.52 -23.47 2.37
CA ILE A 89 -19.71 -24.77 1.71
C ILE A 89 -18.35 -25.32 1.25
N GLY A 90 -17.52 -24.46 0.65
CA GLY A 90 -16.20 -24.79 0.15
C GLY A 90 -15.23 -25.28 1.22
N LEU A 91 -15.19 -24.63 2.39
CA LEU A 91 -14.39 -25.08 3.52
C LEU A 91 -14.81 -26.49 3.98
N VAL A 92 -16.12 -26.77 4.00
CA VAL A 92 -16.62 -28.11 4.35
C VAL A 92 -16.24 -29.14 3.28
N ILE A 93 -16.25 -28.78 1.99
CA ILE A 93 -15.74 -29.64 0.91
C ILE A 93 -14.24 -29.94 1.12
N ALA A 94 -13.44 -28.92 1.43
CA ALA A 94 -12.01 -29.07 1.69
C ALA A 94 -11.73 -29.95 2.92
N LEU A 95 -12.53 -29.83 3.98
CA LEU A 95 -12.42 -30.69 5.17
C LEU A 95 -12.86 -32.14 4.89
N LEU A 96 -13.73 -32.40 3.91
CA LEU A 96 -14.15 -33.77 3.56
C LEU A 96 -13.16 -34.53 2.70
N ASP A 97 -12.36 -33.80 1.90
CA ASP A 97 -11.30 -34.36 1.04
C ASP A 97 -11.78 -35.51 0.13
N ASN A 98 -13.00 -35.39 -0.40
CA ASN A 98 -13.60 -36.40 -1.26
C ASN A 98 -14.47 -35.74 -2.34
N GLU A 99 -13.83 -35.32 -3.43
CA GLU A 99 -14.46 -34.54 -4.50
C GLU A 99 -15.65 -35.26 -5.14
N ALA A 100 -15.50 -36.56 -5.44
CA ALA A 100 -16.52 -37.36 -6.11
C ALA A 100 -17.81 -37.45 -5.28
N MET A 101 -17.68 -37.65 -3.97
CA MET A 101 -18.82 -37.72 -3.06
C MET A 101 -19.50 -36.35 -2.93
N CYS A 102 -18.72 -35.28 -2.76
CA CYS A 102 -19.22 -33.92 -2.69
C CYS A 102 -20.00 -33.55 -3.97
N PHE A 103 -19.41 -33.79 -5.14
CA PHE A 103 -20.06 -33.53 -6.42
C PHE A 103 -21.37 -34.33 -6.59
N LYS A 104 -21.37 -35.62 -6.26
CA LYS A 104 -22.58 -36.47 -6.36
C LYS A 104 -23.74 -35.93 -5.51
N ARG A 105 -23.45 -35.32 -4.34
CA ARG A 105 -24.46 -34.72 -3.47
C ARG A 105 -25.02 -33.41 -4.04
N LEU A 106 -24.22 -32.67 -4.80
CA LEU A 106 -24.62 -31.43 -5.47
C LEU A 106 -25.36 -31.65 -6.80
N LEU A 107 -25.32 -32.86 -7.35
CA LEU A 107 -25.96 -33.20 -8.63
C LEU A 107 -27.44 -32.78 -8.76
N PRO A 108 -28.31 -32.88 -7.73
CA PRO A 108 -29.68 -32.39 -7.83
C PRO A 108 -29.77 -30.87 -8.06
N ILE A 109 -28.85 -30.09 -7.47
CA ILE A 109 -28.75 -28.65 -7.68
C ILE A 109 -28.31 -28.37 -9.12
N PHE A 110 -27.33 -29.10 -9.64
CA PHE A 110 -26.89 -28.96 -11.03
C PHE A 110 -27.93 -29.39 -12.04
N THR A 111 -28.71 -30.43 -11.75
CA THR A 111 -29.82 -30.85 -12.61
C THR A 111 -30.87 -29.74 -12.70
N ARG A 112 -31.20 -29.09 -11.58
CA ARG A 112 -32.07 -27.93 -11.55
C ARG A 112 -31.49 -26.76 -12.36
N LEU A 113 -30.20 -26.48 -12.22
CA LEU A 113 -29.50 -25.46 -13.01
C LEU A 113 -29.53 -25.78 -14.52
N THR A 114 -29.32 -27.03 -14.91
CA THR A 114 -29.46 -27.48 -16.31
C THR A 114 -30.88 -27.28 -16.83
N THR A 115 -31.90 -27.55 -16.03
CA THR A 115 -33.31 -27.26 -16.39
C THR A 115 -33.52 -25.76 -16.62
N TYR A 116 -32.94 -24.90 -15.76
CA TYR A 116 -33.02 -23.45 -15.92
C TYR A 116 -32.37 -22.95 -17.20
N VAL A 117 -31.17 -23.45 -17.52
CA VAL A 117 -30.47 -23.13 -18.78
C VAL A 117 -31.28 -23.59 -19.99
N LYS A 118 -31.72 -24.85 -20.00
CA LYS A 118 -32.43 -25.44 -21.17
C LYS A 118 -33.77 -24.77 -21.48
N HIS A 119 -34.48 -24.29 -20.45
CA HIS A 119 -35.80 -23.69 -20.61
C HIS A 119 -35.81 -22.18 -20.42
N ASN A 120 -34.64 -21.55 -20.26
CA ASN A 120 -34.48 -20.12 -19.97
C ASN A 120 -35.38 -19.61 -18.83
N ILE A 121 -35.47 -20.40 -17.74
CA ILE A 121 -36.32 -20.10 -16.58
C ILE A 121 -35.56 -19.17 -15.64
N LEU A 122 -36.22 -18.15 -15.11
CA LEU A 122 -35.65 -17.26 -14.11
C LEU A 122 -36.41 -17.39 -12.78
N ASP A 123 -35.70 -17.83 -11.74
CA ASP A 123 -36.24 -18.20 -10.42
C ASP A 123 -35.28 -17.69 -9.34
N LYS A 124 -35.81 -17.20 -8.20
CA LYS A 124 -35.00 -16.70 -7.06
C LYS A 124 -33.97 -17.71 -6.54
N ASN A 125 -34.21 -19.00 -6.76
CA ASN A 125 -33.29 -20.08 -6.39
C ASN A 125 -32.02 -20.14 -7.26
N ILE A 126 -31.92 -19.36 -8.34
CA ILE A 126 -30.73 -19.32 -9.20
C ILE A 126 -29.48 -18.92 -8.40
N VAL A 127 -29.62 -17.99 -7.46
CA VAL A 127 -28.51 -17.50 -6.63
C VAL A 127 -27.94 -18.62 -5.76
N ALA A 128 -28.80 -19.44 -5.16
CA ALA A 128 -28.37 -20.62 -4.40
C ALA A 128 -27.65 -21.65 -5.29
N CYS A 129 -28.09 -21.80 -6.54
CA CYS A 129 -27.38 -22.62 -7.53
C CYS A 129 -26.00 -22.03 -7.88
N CYS A 130 -25.89 -20.71 -8.02
CA CYS A 130 -24.61 -20.01 -8.23
C CYS A 130 -23.67 -20.21 -7.04
N ILE A 131 -24.13 -20.05 -5.80
CA ILE A 131 -23.32 -20.29 -4.58
C ILE A 131 -22.78 -21.72 -4.55
N ALA A 132 -23.63 -22.72 -4.83
CA ALA A 132 -23.20 -24.12 -4.92
C ALA A 132 -22.17 -24.33 -6.03
N LEU A 133 -22.40 -23.74 -7.21
CA LEU A 133 -21.50 -23.84 -8.36
C LEU A 133 -20.14 -23.19 -8.05
N ARG A 134 -20.11 -21.98 -7.48
CA ARG A 134 -18.87 -21.31 -7.04
C ARG A 134 -18.08 -22.17 -6.06
N SER A 135 -18.76 -22.79 -5.10
CA SER A 135 -18.11 -23.70 -4.14
C SER A 135 -17.41 -24.86 -4.84
N VAL A 136 -18.02 -25.42 -5.90
CA VAL A 136 -17.41 -26.48 -6.70
C VAL A 136 -16.27 -25.97 -7.56
N LEU A 137 -16.46 -24.85 -8.25
CA LEU A 137 -15.45 -24.24 -9.13
C LEU A 137 -14.19 -23.83 -8.35
N THR A 138 -14.33 -23.38 -7.10
CA THR A 138 -13.18 -22.96 -6.29
C THR A 138 -12.46 -24.13 -5.60
N TYR A 139 -13.20 -25.10 -5.05
CA TYR A 139 -12.60 -26.10 -4.14
C TYR A 139 -12.41 -27.49 -4.78
N ILE A 140 -13.16 -27.83 -5.83
CA ILE A 140 -13.05 -29.10 -6.56
C ILE A 140 -13.20 -28.89 -8.07
N PRO A 141 -12.38 -28.00 -8.68
CA PRO A 141 -12.54 -27.57 -10.08
C PRO A 141 -12.49 -28.73 -11.07
N GLY A 142 -11.69 -29.77 -10.81
CA GLY A 142 -11.52 -30.93 -11.71
C GLY A 142 -12.82 -31.65 -12.08
N THR A 143 -13.89 -31.46 -11.31
CA THR A 143 -15.23 -32.00 -11.62
C THR A 143 -15.89 -31.37 -12.86
N MET A 144 -15.39 -30.23 -13.35
CA MET A 144 -15.88 -29.54 -14.55
C MET A 144 -15.01 -29.72 -15.79
N SER A 145 -13.84 -30.37 -15.68
CA SER A 145 -12.94 -30.62 -16.80
C SER A 145 -13.62 -31.43 -17.92
N GLY A 146 -13.46 -30.98 -19.16
CA GLY A 146 -14.03 -31.61 -20.36
C GLY A 146 -15.54 -31.38 -20.55
N LYS A 147 -16.14 -30.41 -19.85
CA LYS A 147 -17.56 -30.03 -19.98
C LYS A 147 -17.76 -28.65 -20.63
N ASP A 148 -16.91 -28.31 -21.59
CA ASP A 148 -16.82 -26.99 -22.24
C ASP A 148 -18.17 -26.45 -22.70
N GLU A 149 -18.97 -27.25 -23.42
CA GLU A 149 -20.30 -26.84 -23.91
C GLU A 149 -21.27 -26.47 -22.77
N TYR A 150 -21.23 -27.22 -21.67
CA TYR A 150 -22.05 -26.92 -20.50
C TYR A 150 -21.62 -25.63 -19.83
N VAL A 151 -20.30 -25.43 -19.67
CA VAL A 151 -19.72 -24.20 -19.11
C VAL A 151 -20.09 -22.98 -19.96
N LEU A 152 -19.95 -23.06 -21.28
CA LEU A 152 -20.33 -21.99 -22.20
C LEU A 152 -21.84 -21.69 -22.17
N SER A 153 -22.67 -22.74 -22.12
CA SER A 153 -24.13 -22.57 -22.01
C SER A 153 -24.52 -21.88 -20.71
N LEU A 154 -23.83 -22.20 -19.60
CA LEU A 154 -24.02 -21.52 -18.32
C LEU A 154 -23.62 -20.05 -18.40
N ILE A 155 -22.45 -19.75 -18.98
CA ILE A 155 -21.96 -18.38 -19.14
C ILE A 155 -22.98 -17.55 -19.94
N SER A 156 -23.40 -18.04 -21.11
CA SER A 156 -24.39 -17.35 -21.96
C SER A 156 -25.73 -17.13 -21.23
N TYR A 157 -26.22 -18.14 -20.52
CA TYR A 157 -27.47 -18.02 -19.76
C TYR A 157 -27.37 -17.01 -18.60
N LEU A 158 -26.29 -17.04 -17.81
CA LEU A 158 -26.10 -16.11 -16.70
C LEU A 158 -25.92 -14.66 -17.20
N ILE A 159 -25.24 -14.48 -18.34
CA ILE A 159 -25.15 -13.18 -19.03
C ILE A 159 -26.53 -12.72 -19.45
N GLY A 160 -27.34 -13.60 -20.04
CA GLY A 160 -28.73 -13.27 -20.41
C GLY A 160 -29.59 -12.82 -19.23
N ILE A 161 -29.31 -13.29 -18.00
CA ILE A 161 -29.99 -12.81 -16.79
C ILE A 161 -29.57 -11.37 -16.47
N ILE A 162 -28.26 -11.11 -16.35
CA ILE A 162 -27.75 -9.80 -15.94
C ILE A 162 -27.95 -8.72 -17.01
N SER A 163 -28.09 -9.11 -18.28
CA SER A 163 -28.35 -8.19 -19.39
C SER A 163 -29.79 -7.68 -19.46
N ARG A 164 -30.72 -8.27 -18.71
CA ARG A 164 -32.14 -7.91 -18.73
C ARG A 164 -32.50 -7.09 -17.50
N HIS A 165 -32.89 -5.83 -17.70
CA HIS A 165 -33.33 -4.96 -16.59
C HIS A 165 -34.51 -5.56 -15.79
N THR A 166 -35.40 -6.32 -16.44
CA THR A 166 -36.52 -7.01 -15.78
C THR A 166 -36.09 -8.07 -14.77
N SER A 167 -34.85 -8.58 -14.86
CA SER A 167 -34.29 -9.53 -13.88
C SER A 167 -34.10 -8.89 -12.51
N PHE A 168 -33.80 -7.58 -12.45
CA PHE A 168 -33.50 -6.87 -11.21
C PHE A 168 -34.73 -6.47 -10.41
N VAL A 169 -35.92 -6.82 -10.89
CA VAL A 169 -37.17 -6.75 -10.11
C VAL A 169 -37.14 -7.75 -8.93
N PHE A 170 -36.37 -8.83 -9.04
CA PHE A 170 -36.29 -9.88 -8.01
C PHE A 170 -34.85 -10.30 -7.65
N ILE A 171 -33.84 -9.86 -8.41
CA ILE A 171 -32.41 -10.01 -8.09
C ILE A 171 -31.94 -8.70 -7.46
N ASN A 172 -31.49 -8.76 -6.21
CA ASN A 172 -30.89 -7.61 -5.54
C ASN A 172 -29.39 -7.48 -5.88
N GLU A 173 -28.73 -6.48 -5.31
CA GLU A 173 -27.31 -6.21 -5.56
C GLU A 173 -26.38 -7.38 -5.18
N LYS A 174 -26.58 -7.97 -4.00
CA LYS A 174 -25.79 -9.11 -3.53
C LYS A 174 -26.01 -10.37 -4.38
N ASP A 175 -27.25 -10.56 -4.84
CA ASP A 175 -27.59 -11.67 -5.73
C ASP A 175 -26.88 -11.53 -7.09
N ALA A 176 -26.80 -10.31 -7.61
CA ALA A 176 -26.07 -10.01 -8.85
C ALA A 176 -24.56 -10.24 -8.69
N ASP A 177 -23.97 -9.85 -7.55
CA ASP A 177 -22.55 -10.08 -7.26
C ASP A 177 -22.21 -11.57 -7.28
N GLU A 178 -23.09 -12.42 -6.74
CA GLU A 178 -22.94 -13.88 -6.79
C GLU A 178 -22.98 -14.42 -8.22
N ILE A 179 -23.88 -13.90 -9.07
CA ILE A 179 -23.99 -14.30 -10.48
C ILE A 179 -22.74 -13.87 -11.26
N ILE A 180 -22.31 -12.61 -11.13
CA ILE A 180 -21.14 -12.06 -11.82
C ILE A 180 -19.87 -12.79 -11.40
N SER A 181 -19.69 -13.03 -10.10
CA SER A 181 -18.56 -13.81 -9.59
C SER A 181 -18.57 -15.26 -10.12
N THR A 182 -19.75 -15.83 -10.36
CA THR A 182 -19.88 -17.15 -10.98
C THR A 182 -19.44 -17.12 -12.44
N ILE A 183 -19.85 -16.10 -13.21
CA ILE A 183 -19.40 -15.90 -14.59
C ILE A 183 -17.86 -15.77 -14.63
N GLU A 184 -17.29 -14.96 -13.74
CA GLU A 184 -15.84 -14.76 -13.64
C GLU A 184 -15.08 -16.08 -13.41
N LEU A 185 -15.57 -16.94 -12.50
CA LEU A 185 -14.97 -18.27 -12.26
C LEU A 185 -15.15 -19.23 -13.44
N LEU A 186 -16.32 -19.23 -14.09
CA LEU A 186 -16.58 -20.08 -15.26
C LEU A 186 -15.67 -19.70 -16.44
N THR A 187 -15.41 -18.41 -16.63
CA THR A 187 -14.50 -17.92 -17.69
C THR A 187 -13.02 -18.15 -17.38
N GLY A 188 -12.65 -18.45 -16.13
CA GLY A 188 -11.28 -18.78 -15.76
C GLY A 188 -10.91 -20.25 -15.96
N PHE A 189 -11.80 -21.05 -16.54
CA PHE A 189 -11.59 -22.49 -16.70
C PHE A 189 -10.77 -22.81 -17.96
N ASP A 190 -9.89 -23.80 -17.88
CA ASP A 190 -9.15 -24.29 -19.05
C ASP A 190 -10.09 -25.08 -19.96
N PHE A 191 -10.47 -24.47 -21.08
CA PHE A 191 -11.28 -25.12 -22.11
C PHE A 191 -10.42 -26.09 -22.93
N SER A 192 -10.92 -27.31 -23.11
CA SER A 192 -10.28 -28.33 -23.95
C SER A 192 -10.43 -28.06 -25.45
N THR A 193 -11.38 -27.18 -25.80
CA THR A 193 -11.73 -26.78 -27.17
C THR A 193 -11.51 -25.28 -27.37
N ASP A 194 -11.31 -24.86 -28.62
CA ASP A 194 -11.28 -23.43 -28.95
C ASP A 194 -12.68 -22.82 -28.82
N VAL A 195 -12.85 -21.99 -27.80
CA VAL A 195 -14.11 -21.29 -27.48
C VAL A 195 -14.16 -19.85 -27.97
N SER A 196 -13.12 -19.39 -28.67
CA SER A 196 -12.95 -17.98 -29.05
C SER A 196 -14.11 -17.42 -29.87
N ARG A 197 -14.61 -18.20 -30.84
CA ARG A 197 -15.72 -17.77 -31.71
C ARG A 197 -17.04 -17.63 -30.97
N THR A 198 -17.36 -18.57 -30.08
CA THR A 198 -18.55 -18.51 -29.24
C THR A 198 -18.45 -17.36 -28.25
N SER A 199 -17.28 -17.18 -27.62
CA SER A 199 -17.02 -16.09 -26.68
C SER A 199 -17.09 -14.72 -27.35
N SER A 200 -16.59 -14.58 -28.59
CA SER A 200 -16.78 -13.39 -29.41
C SER A 200 -18.25 -13.10 -29.71
N GLY A 201 -19.06 -14.14 -29.94
CA GLY A 201 -20.51 -14.01 -30.10
C GLY A 201 -21.19 -13.51 -28.82
N ILE A 202 -20.84 -14.07 -27.67
CA ILE A 202 -21.32 -13.64 -26.35
C ILE A 202 -20.93 -12.19 -26.07
N LEU A 203 -19.68 -11.79 -26.39
CA LEU A 203 -19.23 -10.42 -26.22
C LEU A 203 -20.01 -9.45 -27.12
N LYS A 204 -20.27 -9.81 -28.38
CA LYS A 204 -21.11 -8.99 -29.28
C LYS A 204 -22.52 -8.81 -28.74
N GLU A 205 -23.11 -9.85 -28.17
CA GLU A 205 -24.43 -9.79 -27.54
C GLU A 205 -24.42 -8.88 -26.30
N ILE A 206 -23.38 -8.96 -25.45
CA ILE A 206 -23.16 -8.04 -24.33
C ILE A 206 -23.12 -6.58 -24.83
N ILE A 207 -22.28 -6.29 -25.83
CA ILE A 207 -22.10 -4.93 -26.34
C ILE A 207 -23.40 -4.41 -26.98
N PHE A 208 -24.14 -5.25 -27.70
CA PHE A 208 -25.44 -4.90 -28.25
C PHE A 208 -26.46 -4.54 -27.15
N HIS A 209 -26.50 -5.31 -26.05
CA HIS A 209 -27.36 -4.98 -24.92
C HIS A 209 -26.95 -3.69 -24.22
N LEU A 210 -25.65 -3.46 -24.07
CA LEU A 210 -25.10 -2.23 -23.51
C LEU A 210 -25.53 -1.00 -24.32
N GLU A 211 -25.36 -1.06 -25.64
CA GLU A 211 -25.79 -0.02 -26.58
C GLU A 211 -27.30 0.23 -26.52
N SER A 212 -28.10 -0.85 -26.46
CA SER A 212 -29.55 -0.73 -26.35
C SER A 212 -29.99 -0.03 -25.06
N LEU A 213 -29.28 -0.25 -23.95
CA LEU A 213 -29.56 0.44 -22.69
C LEU A 213 -29.10 1.90 -22.76
N SER A 214 -27.89 2.17 -23.29
CA SER A 214 -27.31 3.53 -23.34
C SER A 214 -28.07 4.49 -24.25
N ASN A 215 -28.69 3.98 -25.32
CA ASN A 215 -29.53 4.79 -26.21
C ASN A 215 -30.92 5.09 -25.63
N GLY A 216 -31.32 4.38 -24.57
CA GLY A 216 -32.53 4.67 -23.80
C GLY A 216 -32.35 5.85 -22.86
N ALA A 217 -33.45 6.45 -22.38
CA ALA A 217 -33.39 7.57 -21.44
C ALA A 217 -32.92 7.19 -20.01
N MET A 218 -32.56 5.91 -19.75
CA MET A 218 -32.20 5.34 -18.44
C MET A 218 -33.01 5.94 -17.29
N ALA A 219 -34.33 5.74 -17.33
CA ALA A 219 -35.23 6.34 -16.35
C ALA A 219 -35.37 5.47 -15.09
N LEU A 220 -35.07 4.17 -15.19
CA LEU A 220 -35.25 3.21 -14.11
C LEU A 220 -33.93 2.82 -13.47
N TYR A 221 -33.97 2.56 -12.16
CA TYR A 221 -32.82 2.07 -11.41
C TYR A 221 -32.33 0.72 -11.95
N GLU A 222 -33.26 -0.16 -12.32
CA GLU A 222 -32.98 -1.49 -12.83
C GLU A 222 -32.25 -1.44 -14.19
N GLU A 223 -32.47 -0.40 -14.99
CA GLU A 223 -31.75 -0.18 -16.25
C GLU A 223 -30.30 0.22 -15.98
N VAL A 224 -30.09 1.17 -15.06
CA VAL A 224 -28.76 1.59 -14.59
C VAL A 224 -28.02 0.39 -14.00
N PHE A 225 -28.68 -0.38 -13.14
CA PHE A 225 -28.06 -1.52 -12.47
C PHE A 225 -27.73 -2.66 -13.44
N ALA A 226 -28.60 -2.93 -14.42
CA ALA A 226 -28.32 -3.86 -15.52
C ALA A 226 -27.09 -3.43 -16.32
N MET A 227 -26.98 -2.15 -16.69
CA MET A 227 -25.82 -1.64 -17.40
C MET A 227 -24.52 -1.89 -16.61
N VAL A 228 -24.52 -1.59 -15.30
CA VAL A 228 -23.35 -1.83 -14.44
C VAL A 228 -22.97 -3.32 -14.42
N CYS A 229 -23.96 -4.22 -14.23
CA CYS A 229 -23.71 -5.66 -14.20
C CYS A 229 -23.16 -6.18 -15.55
N ILE A 230 -23.68 -5.68 -16.67
CA ILE A 230 -23.19 -6.02 -18.02
C ILE A 230 -21.72 -5.61 -18.16
N MET A 231 -21.36 -4.40 -17.77
CA MET A 231 -19.97 -3.93 -17.82
C MET A 231 -19.06 -4.78 -16.93
N GLU A 232 -19.50 -5.16 -15.73
CA GLU A 232 -18.72 -6.03 -14.85
C GLU A 232 -18.45 -7.42 -15.46
N ALA A 233 -19.27 -7.88 -16.39
CA ALA A 233 -19.07 -9.14 -17.12
C ALA A 233 -18.13 -9.04 -18.32
N ILE A 234 -17.96 -7.84 -18.93
CA ILE A 234 -17.10 -7.64 -20.12
C ILE A 234 -15.67 -8.18 -19.91
N PRO A 235 -14.95 -7.83 -18.82
CA PRO A 235 -13.57 -8.31 -18.62
C PRO A 235 -13.46 -9.83 -18.58
N SER A 236 -14.46 -10.51 -18.03
CA SER A 236 -14.50 -11.96 -17.95
C SER A 236 -14.63 -12.61 -19.32
N ILE A 237 -15.45 -12.04 -20.21
CA ILE A 237 -15.61 -12.56 -21.56
C ILE A 237 -14.43 -12.19 -22.47
N CYS A 238 -13.86 -10.99 -22.35
CA CYS A 238 -12.68 -10.58 -23.11
C CYS A 238 -11.50 -11.53 -22.92
N ARG A 239 -11.31 -12.12 -21.72
CA ARG A 239 -10.26 -13.12 -21.46
C ARG A 239 -10.37 -14.37 -22.36
N LEU A 240 -11.57 -14.68 -22.86
CA LEU A 240 -11.82 -15.83 -23.75
C LEU A 240 -11.72 -15.46 -25.24
N VAL A 241 -11.44 -14.19 -25.57
CA VAL A 241 -11.35 -13.69 -26.94
C VAL A 241 -9.89 -13.30 -27.23
N PRO A 242 -9.12 -14.15 -27.94
CA PRO A 242 -7.73 -13.84 -28.27
C PRO A 242 -7.64 -12.64 -29.24
N GLU A 243 -6.60 -11.82 -29.10
CA GLU A 243 -6.32 -10.64 -29.94
C GLU A 243 -6.21 -10.96 -31.44
N LEU A 244 -5.86 -12.20 -31.79
CA LEU A 244 -5.61 -12.66 -33.16
C LEU A 244 -6.86 -13.16 -33.89
N VAL A 245 -7.99 -13.34 -33.20
CA VAL A 245 -9.23 -13.73 -33.85
C VAL A 245 -9.80 -12.45 -34.43
N GLY A 246 -9.73 -12.26 -35.76
CA GLY A 246 -10.04 -11.04 -36.54
C GLY A 246 -11.44 -10.41 -36.33
N ALA A 247 -11.82 -10.20 -35.08
CA ALA A 247 -12.96 -9.52 -34.56
C ALA A 247 -12.45 -8.17 -34.06
N ASP A 248 -13.02 -7.11 -34.61
CA ASP A 248 -12.73 -5.75 -34.19
C ASP A 248 -13.76 -5.31 -33.15
N PHE A 249 -13.29 -4.98 -31.95
CA PHE A 249 -14.10 -4.43 -30.85
C PHE A 249 -13.78 -2.95 -30.57
N SER A 250 -13.18 -2.23 -31.53
CA SER A 250 -12.92 -0.80 -31.44
C SER A 250 -14.18 0.03 -31.15
N TYR A 251 -15.31 -0.35 -31.76
CA TYR A 251 -16.62 0.24 -31.46
C TYR A 251 -17.02 0.06 -30.00
N ALA A 252 -16.79 -1.13 -29.43
CA ALA A 252 -17.12 -1.43 -28.04
C ALA A 252 -16.29 -0.57 -27.07
N TYR A 253 -15.00 -0.38 -27.37
CA TYR A 253 -14.12 0.50 -26.58
C TYR A 253 -14.66 1.94 -26.58
N SER A 254 -14.95 2.49 -27.77
CA SER A 254 -15.49 3.85 -27.91
C SER A 254 -16.85 4.02 -27.23
N LEU A 255 -17.74 3.02 -27.33
CA LEU A 255 -19.03 2.99 -26.65
C LEU A 255 -18.84 3.08 -25.14
N VAL A 256 -18.05 2.17 -24.56
CA VAL A 256 -17.81 2.12 -23.10
C VAL A 256 -17.18 3.43 -22.60
N GLN A 257 -16.22 3.99 -23.33
CA GLN A 257 -15.57 5.25 -22.97
C GLN A 257 -16.58 6.41 -22.90
N GLY A 258 -17.49 6.48 -23.86
CA GLY A 258 -18.53 7.51 -23.95
C GLY A 258 -19.69 7.35 -22.98
N LEU A 259 -19.77 6.26 -22.21
CA LEU A 259 -20.86 6.06 -21.25
C LEU A 259 -20.78 7.06 -20.10
N VAL A 260 -21.91 7.70 -19.83
CA VAL A 260 -22.14 8.59 -18.69
C VAL A 260 -23.43 8.16 -18.01
N LEU A 261 -23.41 8.11 -16.69
CA LEU A 261 -24.57 7.75 -15.90
C LEU A 261 -25.43 8.99 -15.56
N PRO A 262 -26.68 9.08 -16.03
CA PRO A 262 -27.57 10.15 -15.62
C PRO A 262 -28.01 9.94 -14.17
N ARG A 263 -28.00 11.01 -13.37
CA ARG A 263 -28.52 10.96 -12.00
C ARG A 263 -30.02 10.68 -12.03
N THR A 264 -30.45 9.65 -11.29
CA THR A 264 -31.88 9.33 -11.12
C THR A 264 -32.46 10.11 -9.95
N ASP A 265 -33.57 10.84 -10.19
CA ASP A 265 -34.15 11.80 -9.23
C ASP A 265 -34.75 11.16 -7.95
N HIS A 266 -34.91 9.83 -7.92
CA HIS A 266 -35.70 9.12 -6.91
C HIS A 266 -34.88 8.39 -5.82
N ARG A 267 -33.55 8.51 -5.83
CA ARG A 267 -32.66 7.79 -4.89
C ARG A 267 -32.01 8.73 -3.89
N GLY A 268 -31.78 8.22 -2.67
CA GLY A 268 -30.98 8.90 -1.67
C GLY A 268 -29.55 9.11 -2.19
N LEU A 269 -28.93 10.24 -1.84
CA LEU A 269 -27.59 10.61 -2.29
C LEU A 269 -26.57 9.48 -2.13
N ASN A 270 -26.56 8.80 -0.97
CA ASN A 270 -25.58 7.74 -0.69
C ASN A 270 -25.74 6.50 -1.58
N GLU A 271 -26.97 6.08 -1.89
CA GLU A 271 -27.19 4.94 -2.79
C GLU A 271 -26.70 5.27 -4.20
N TRP A 272 -27.03 6.48 -4.69
CA TRP A 272 -26.53 6.97 -5.97
C TRP A 272 -25.00 6.92 -6.06
N TYR A 273 -24.30 7.45 -5.04
CA TYR A 273 -22.84 7.40 -5.02
C TYR A 273 -22.28 5.98 -5.04
N SER A 274 -22.91 5.03 -4.32
CA SER A 274 -22.49 3.63 -4.32
C SER A 274 -22.56 3.01 -5.73
N ILE A 275 -23.66 3.23 -6.44
CA ILE A 275 -23.87 2.72 -7.80
C ILE A 275 -22.95 3.42 -8.79
N HIS A 276 -22.77 4.73 -8.65
CA HIS A 276 -21.90 5.53 -9.50
C HIS A 276 -20.43 5.09 -9.39
N ASP A 277 -19.93 4.88 -8.17
CA ASP A 277 -18.57 4.39 -7.95
C ASP A 277 -18.39 2.97 -8.51
N ARG A 278 -19.42 2.12 -8.38
CA ARG A 278 -19.44 0.77 -8.97
C ARG A 278 -19.44 0.82 -10.51
N PHE A 279 -20.24 1.72 -11.09
CA PHE A 279 -20.26 1.97 -12.53
C PHE A 279 -18.89 2.40 -13.05
N LEU A 280 -18.25 3.39 -12.44
CA LEU A 280 -16.94 3.86 -12.88
C LEU A 280 -15.89 2.76 -12.75
N SER A 281 -15.91 2.00 -11.65
CA SER A 281 -15.08 0.82 -11.48
C SER A 281 -15.24 -0.19 -12.63
N ALA A 282 -16.49 -0.50 -12.99
CA ALA A 282 -16.81 -1.42 -14.08
C ALA A 282 -16.44 -0.87 -15.46
N LYS A 283 -16.64 0.44 -15.69
CA LYS A 283 -16.27 1.15 -16.92
C LYS A 283 -14.77 1.03 -17.18
N TYR A 284 -13.93 1.41 -16.23
CA TYR A 284 -12.47 1.37 -16.41
C TYR A 284 -11.90 -0.05 -16.44
N ARG A 285 -12.48 -0.99 -15.68
CA ARG A 285 -12.13 -2.42 -15.80
C ARG A 285 -12.46 -2.96 -17.20
N SER A 286 -13.57 -2.53 -17.80
CA SER A 286 -13.97 -2.91 -19.16
C SER A 286 -13.07 -2.28 -20.23
N LEU A 287 -12.71 -1.00 -20.08
CA LEU A 287 -11.79 -0.32 -20.98
C LEU A 287 -10.40 -0.97 -20.97
N GLU A 288 -9.90 -1.36 -19.79
CA GLU A 288 -8.64 -2.09 -19.66
C GLU A 288 -8.71 -3.45 -20.38
N ALA A 289 -9.81 -4.19 -20.24
CA ALA A 289 -9.99 -5.46 -20.94
C ALA A 289 -10.16 -5.31 -22.46
N LEU A 290 -10.71 -4.18 -22.91
CA LEU A 290 -10.85 -3.82 -24.33
C LEU A 290 -9.63 -3.09 -24.90
N TYR A 291 -8.58 -2.86 -24.09
CA TYR A 291 -7.37 -2.15 -24.48
C TYR A 291 -6.73 -2.65 -25.78
N PRO A 292 -6.71 -3.95 -26.11
CA PRO A 292 -6.19 -4.42 -27.40
C PRO A 292 -6.87 -3.82 -28.64
N TRP A 293 -8.12 -3.36 -28.49
CA TRP A 293 -8.90 -2.70 -29.55
C TRP A 293 -9.05 -1.20 -29.33
N LYS A 294 -8.23 -0.61 -28.45
CA LYS A 294 -8.26 0.82 -28.14
C LYS A 294 -8.04 1.66 -29.40
N THR A 295 -8.91 2.64 -29.59
CA THR A 295 -8.81 3.68 -30.62
C THR A 295 -8.06 4.91 -30.09
N GLU A 296 -8.66 5.59 -29.12
CA GLU A 296 -8.14 6.79 -28.46
C GLU A 296 -8.61 6.81 -27.01
N PHE A 297 -7.74 7.24 -26.08
CA PHE A 297 -8.11 7.44 -24.68
C PHE A 297 -8.50 8.90 -24.44
N ASP A 298 -9.78 9.14 -24.15
CA ASP A 298 -10.30 10.47 -23.83
C ASP A 298 -9.96 10.84 -22.38
N ARG A 299 -8.86 11.60 -22.23
CA ARG A 299 -8.38 12.07 -20.93
C ARG A 299 -9.37 13.00 -20.22
N ILE A 300 -10.16 13.77 -20.97
CA ILE A 300 -11.10 14.73 -20.39
C ILE A 300 -12.24 13.97 -19.72
N VAL A 301 -12.80 12.98 -20.40
CA VAL A 301 -13.81 12.08 -19.82
C VAL A 301 -13.24 11.37 -18.59
N PHE A 302 -12.00 10.88 -18.66
CA PHE A 302 -11.34 10.26 -17.51
C PHE A 302 -11.25 11.17 -16.29
N TYR A 303 -10.77 12.41 -16.47
CA TYR A 303 -10.63 13.32 -15.33
C TYR A 303 -11.97 13.76 -14.75
N ASN A 304 -13.00 13.96 -15.58
CA ASN A 304 -14.36 14.26 -15.11
C ASN A 304 -14.94 13.09 -14.30
N ASP A 305 -14.70 11.85 -14.73
CA ASP A 305 -15.11 10.65 -14.01
C ASP A 305 -14.37 10.55 -12.66
N ILE A 306 -13.08 10.85 -12.63
CA ILE A 306 -12.27 10.84 -11.40
C ILE A 306 -12.67 11.96 -10.43
N GLU A 307 -13.02 13.14 -10.93
CA GLU A 307 -13.52 14.25 -10.10
C GLU A 307 -14.88 13.93 -9.47
N SER A 308 -15.73 13.18 -10.18
CA SER A 308 -17.10 12.89 -9.74
C SER A 308 -17.23 11.69 -8.80
N THR A 309 -16.19 10.84 -8.68
CA THR A 309 -16.21 9.68 -7.76
C THR A 309 -15.84 10.04 -6.33
N ARG A 310 -16.44 9.34 -5.35
CA ARG A 310 -16.03 9.47 -3.93
C ARG A 310 -14.79 8.67 -3.60
N CYS A 311 -14.53 7.59 -4.34
CA CYS A 311 -13.43 6.66 -4.08
C CYS A 311 -12.57 6.47 -5.35
N PRO A 312 -11.75 7.45 -5.75
CA PRO A 312 -10.86 7.34 -6.90
C PRO A 312 -10.01 6.07 -6.90
N SER A 313 -9.57 5.59 -5.73
CA SER A 313 -8.76 4.36 -5.58
C SER A 313 -9.38 3.15 -6.28
N LYS A 314 -10.72 3.03 -6.23
CA LYS A 314 -11.46 1.90 -6.80
C LYS A 314 -11.40 1.89 -8.32
N VAL A 315 -11.30 3.05 -8.95
CA VAL A 315 -11.12 3.21 -10.40
C VAL A 315 -9.66 2.98 -10.76
N LEU A 316 -8.75 3.67 -10.04
CA LEU A 316 -7.32 3.70 -10.34
C LEU A 316 -6.65 2.31 -10.25
N ARG A 317 -7.10 1.45 -9.33
CA ARG A 317 -6.57 0.08 -9.18
C ARG A 317 -6.74 -0.81 -10.41
N PHE A 318 -7.66 -0.49 -11.31
CA PHE A 318 -7.92 -1.28 -12.52
C PHE A 318 -7.10 -0.82 -13.71
N LEU A 319 -6.42 0.33 -13.61
CA LEU A 319 -5.60 0.84 -14.70
C LEU A 319 -4.28 0.07 -14.71
N GLU A 320 -4.01 -0.66 -15.79
CA GLU A 320 -2.74 -1.37 -15.99
C GLU A 320 -2.02 -0.78 -17.20
N ASN A 321 -2.53 -1.05 -18.40
CA ASN A 321 -2.01 -0.50 -19.65
C ASN A 321 -2.43 0.96 -19.84
N LEU A 322 -3.65 1.32 -19.41
CA LEU A 322 -4.17 2.69 -19.51
C LEU A 322 -3.34 3.70 -18.70
N LYS A 323 -2.56 3.27 -17.70
CA LYS A 323 -1.63 4.13 -16.96
C LYS A 323 -0.69 4.93 -17.87
N LYS A 324 -0.32 4.38 -19.03
CA LYS A 324 0.55 5.05 -20.02
C LYS A 324 -0.10 6.28 -20.64
N ASP A 325 -1.43 6.32 -20.66
CA ASP A 325 -2.20 7.38 -21.28
C ASP A 325 -2.59 8.49 -20.32
N VAL A 326 -2.32 8.31 -19.03
CA VAL A 326 -2.71 9.23 -17.97
C VAL A 326 -1.61 10.27 -17.72
N SER A 327 -1.98 11.54 -17.57
CA SER A 327 -1.03 12.63 -17.28
C SER A 327 -1.04 13.00 -15.80
N TRP A 328 0.12 12.88 -15.16
CA TRP A 328 0.29 13.25 -13.76
C TRP A 328 0.19 14.76 -13.49
N SER A 329 0.42 15.59 -14.49
CA SER A 329 0.23 17.05 -14.38
C SER A 329 -1.17 17.42 -13.94
N ASP A 330 -2.17 16.64 -14.39
CA ASP A 330 -3.57 16.89 -14.13
C ASP A 330 -4.01 16.13 -12.89
N MET A 331 -3.55 14.87 -12.75
CA MET A 331 -3.89 14.02 -11.60
C MET A 331 -3.43 14.57 -10.26
N ILE A 332 -2.26 15.23 -10.22
CA ILE A 332 -1.71 15.74 -8.96
C ILE A 332 -2.62 16.78 -8.31
N VAL A 333 -3.42 17.51 -9.11
CA VAL A 333 -4.39 18.49 -8.59
C VAL A 333 -5.46 17.77 -7.77
N PHE A 334 -5.97 16.64 -8.26
CA PHE A 334 -6.95 15.82 -7.54
C PHE A 334 -6.33 15.11 -6.34
N ALA A 335 -5.14 14.53 -6.50
CA ALA A 335 -4.45 13.82 -5.43
C ALA A 335 -4.09 14.73 -4.24
N CYS A 336 -3.81 16.01 -4.50
CA CYS A 336 -3.53 17.01 -3.48
C CYS A 336 -4.79 17.62 -2.84
N HIS A 337 -6.00 17.27 -3.30
CA HIS A 337 -7.23 17.82 -2.75
C HIS A 337 -7.45 17.34 -1.29
N PRO A 338 -7.63 18.25 -0.32
CA PRO A 338 -7.82 17.86 1.07
C PRO A 338 -9.03 16.94 1.27
N GLY A 339 -8.88 15.90 2.10
CA GLY A 339 -9.98 15.01 2.51
C GLY A 339 -10.18 13.75 1.67
N GLN A 340 -9.41 13.55 0.60
CA GLN A 340 -9.42 12.30 -0.19
C GLN A 340 -8.03 11.72 -0.45
N GLN A 341 -6.98 12.30 0.13
CA GLN A 341 -5.58 11.94 -0.14
C GLN A 341 -5.26 10.45 0.09
N GLU A 342 -5.94 9.79 1.04
CA GLU A 342 -5.86 8.34 1.27
C GLU A 342 -6.17 7.51 0.02
N GLU A 343 -7.13 7.94 -0.81
CA GLU A 343 -7.58 7.23 -2.01
C GLU A 343 -6.52 7.24 -3.13
N TRP A 344 -5.50 8.08 -2.99
CA TRP A 344 -4.46 8.27 -4.00
C TRP A 344 -3.13 7.60 -3.63
N LEU A 345 -2.96 7.18 -2.36
CA LEU A 345 -1.69 6.68 -1.84
C LEU A 345 -1.10 5.56 -2.71
N GLN A 346 -1.85 4.48 -2.93
CA GLN A 346 -1.32 3.34 -3.69
C GLN A 346 -0.94 3.72 -5.13
N PHE A 347 -1.73 4.57 -5.77
CA PHE A 347 -1.49 4.98 -7.16
C PHE A 347 -0.33 5.97 -7.27
N MET A 348 -0.16 6.88 -6.30
CA MET A 348 0.97 7.81 -6.21
C MET A 348 2.31 7.08 -6.09
N PHE A 349 2.35 5.96 -5.39
CA PHE A 349 3.56 5.17 -5.15
C PHE A 349 3.63 3.89 -6.00
N ASP A 350 2.88 3.82 -7.11
CA ASP A 350 2.89 2.68 -8.02
C ASP A 350 4.24 2.53 -8.72
N ASP A 351 4.74 1.28 -8.80
CA ASP A 351 6.04 0.93 -9.39
C ASP A 351 6.20 1.42 -10.85
N PHE A 352 5.10 1.55 -11.60
CA PHE A 352 5.14 2.08 -12.95
C PHE A 352 5.60 3.55 -13.00
N PHE A 353 5.16 4.37 -12.04
CA PHE A 353 5.41 5.82 -12.06
C PHE A 353 6.65 6.24 -11.29
N VAL A 354 6.91 5.62 -10.12
CA VAL A 354 8.03 6.01 -9.23
C VAL A 354 9.41 5.83 -9.87
N ARG A 355 9.51 5.05 -10.94
CA ARG A 355 10.74 4.90 -11.74
C ARG A 355 11.07 6.16 -12.55
N SER A 356 10.08 7.01 -12.84
CA SER A 356 10.28 8.28 -13.55
C SER A 356 10.80 9.37 -12.59
N SER A 357 11.86 10.07 -12.97
CA SER A 357 12.41 11.18 -12.19
C SER A 357 11.40 12.31 -11.98
N ASP A 358 10.56 12.57 -12.99
CA ASP A 358 9.59 13.65 -12.97
C ASP A 358 8.47 13.35 -11.98
N HIS A 359 8.14 12.07 -11.80
CA HIS A 359 7.12 11.64 -10.85
C HIS A 359 7.47 11.96 -9.40
N LEU A 360 8.75 11.99 -9.06
CA LEU A 360 9.20 12.38 -7.72
C LEU A 360 8.85 13.83 -7.37
N VAL A 361 8.65 14.70 -8.36
CA VAL A 361 8.14 16.06 -8.15
C VAL A 361 6.68 16.00 -7.67
N TYR A 362 5.86 15.14 -8.27
CA TYR A 362 4.47 14.97 -7.87
C TYR A 362 4.36 14.31 -6.49
N ILE A 363 5.22 13.35 -6.16
CA ILE A 363 5.28 12.78 -4.80
C ILE A 363 5.63 13.85 -3.77
N GLU A 364 6.60 14.72 -4.05
CA GLU A 364 6.96 15.84 -3.17
C GLU A 364 5.78 16.81 -2.96
N LEU A 365 5.05 17.17 -4.04
CA LEU A 365 3.85 17.99 -3.96
C LEU A 365 2.74 17.32 -3.15
N PHE A 366 2.50 16.02 -3.38
CA PHE A 366 1.51 15.24 -2.65
C PHE A 366 1.83 15.21 -1.16
N ILE A 367 3.06 14.81 -0.78
CA ILE A 367 3.53 14.83 0.60
C ILE A 367 3.39 16.25 1.19
N GLY A 368 3.77 17.28 0.43
CA GLY A 368 3.52 18.68 0.75
C GLY A 368 2.07 18.96 1.17
N SER A 369 1.11 18.52 0.35
CA SER A 369 -0.33 18.71 0.56
C SER A 369 -0.92 17.93 1.74
N VAL A 370 -0.33 16.78 2.10
CA VAL A 370 -0.79 15.94 3.22
C VAL A 370 -0.72 16.68 4.56
N GLY A 371 0.15 17.69 4.68
CA GLY A 371 0.25 18.50 5.89
C GLY A 371 0.76 17.68 7.08
N ASP A 372 0.00 17.71 8.18
CA ASP A 372 0.36 17.05 9.46
C ASP A 372 -0.39 15.75 9.72
N ARG A 373 -1.01 15.16 8.70
CA ARG A 373 -1.66 13.85 8.79
C ARG A 373 -0.63 12.72 8.90
N VAL A 374 -0.23 12.44 10.14
CA VAL A 374 0.82 11.46 10.49
C VAL A 374 0.55 10.03 10.00
N ASP A 375 -0.72 9.64 9.86
CA ASP A 375 -1.15 8.37 9.28
C ASP A 375 -0.75 8.27 7.80
N LEU A 376 -1.12 9.27 7.00
CA LEU A 376 -0.77 9.30 5.57
C LEU A 376 0.72 9.45 5.34
N LEU A 377 1.42 10.23 6.17
CA LEU A 377 2.87 10.38 6.08
C LEU A 377 3.58 9.05 6.37
N LEU A 378 3.11 8.29 7.38
CA LEU A 378 3.64 6.96 7.68
C LEU A 378 3.45 6.01 6.50
N TYR A 379 2.25 5.95 5.92
CA TYR A 379 1.98 5.10 4.75
C TYR A 379 2.77 5.53 3.52
N SER A 380 2.91 6.84 3.28
CA SER A 380 3.73 7.38 2.19
C SER A 380 5.19 6.95 2.34
N GLY A 381 5.75 7.02 3.55
CA GLY A 381 7.10 6.55 3.82
C GLY A 381 7.28 5.05 3.59
N TYR A 382 6.31 4.24 4.06
CA TYR A 382 6.33 2.79 3.83
C TYR A 382 6.30 2.43 2.33
N LEU A 383 5.38 3.04 1.58
CA LEU A 383 5.23 2.79 0.15
C LEU A 383 6.45 3.27 -0.65
N LEU A 384 7.00 4.45 -0.32
CA LEU A 384 8.21 4.96 -0.95
C LEU A 384 9.41 4.02 -0.72
N LEU A 385 9.57 3.52 0.50
CA LEU A 385 10.68 2.62 0.86
C LEU A 385 10.57 1.26 0.18
N ARG A 386 9.35 0.73 0.00
CA ARG A 386 9.10 -0.52 -0.74
C ARG A 386 9.66 -0.47 -2.16
N SER A 387 9.52 0.66 -2.85
CA SER A 387 9.95 0.83 -4.24
C SER A 387 11.31 1.51 -4.39
N PHE A 388 11.95 1.90 -3.29
CA PHE A 388 13.12 2.80 -3.26
C PHE A 388 14.33 2.31 -4.04
N ALA A 389 14.56 0.99 -4.05
CA ALA A 389 15.64 0.35 -4.80
C ALA A 389 15.45 0.49 -6.32
N GLN A 390 14.20 0.58 -6.79
CA GLN A 390 13.86 0.69 -8.22
C GLN A 390 14.01 2.12 -8.75
N ILE A 391 14.13 3.12 -7.87
CA ILE A 391 14.19 4.53 -8.24
C ILE A 391 15.65 4.90 -8.52
N GLY A 392 16.00 5.14 -9.79
CA GLY A 392 17.37 5.53 -10.18
C GLY A 392 17.71 7.00 -9.91
N ALA A 393 16.71 7.86 -9.72
CA ALA A 393 16.90 9.30 -9.61
C ALA A 393 17.37 9.74 -8.21
N GLU A 394 18.37 10.63 -8.16
CA GLU A 394 18.90 11.18 -6.89
C GLU A 394 17.85 11.92 -6.06
N LYS A 395 16.83 12.49 -6.72
CA LYS A 395 15.75 13.25 -6.06
C LYS A 395 15.01 12.41 -4.99
N LYS A 396 15.03 11.08 -5.09
CA LYS A 396 14.41 10.19 -4.10
C LYS A 396 14.93 10.42 -2.68
N TRP A 397 16.21 10.80 -2.55
CA TRP A 397 16.83 11.10 -1.27
C TRP A 397 16.23 12.37 -0.66
N SER A 398 15.96 13.39 -1.48
CA SER A 398 15.30 14.62 -1.01
C SER A 398 13.91 14.32 -0.46
N VAL A 399 13.10 13.53 -1.18
CA VAL A 399 11.75 13.15 -0.74
C VAL A 399 11.78 12.36 0.58
N LEU A 400 12.74 11.44 0.72
CA LEU A 400 12.91 10.66 1.95
C LEU A 400 13.33 11.54 3.13
N VAL A 401 14.23 12.50 2.90
CA VAL A 401 14.65 13.50 3.89
C VAL A 401 13.47 14.37 4.32
N ASP A 402 12.64 14.81 3.36
CA ASP A 402 11.45 15.62 3.66
C ASP A 402 10.45 14.87 4.51
N LEU A 403 10.23 13.57 4.27
CA LEU A 403 9.40 12.72 5.11
C LEU A 403 9.98 12.55 6.52
N PHE A 404 11.30 12.36 6.63
CA PHE A 404 11.96 12.19 7.92
C PHE A 404 11.87 13.46 8.79
N LEU A 405 12.13 14.62 8.17
CA LEU A 405 12.13 15.91 8.86
C LEU A 405 10.72 16.43 9.16
N ARG A 406 9.68 15.78 8.63
CA ARG A 406 8.30 16.19 8.87
C ARG A 406 7.85 15.81 10.26
N ASN A 407 7.28 16.78 10.99
CA ASN A 407 6.75 16.56 12.34
C ASN A 407 7.76 15.90 13.29
N THR A 408 9.04 16.29 13.20
CA THR A 408 10.13 15.77 14.05
C THR A 408 9.81 15.93 15.53
N GLN A 409 9.27 17.10 15.92
CA GLN A 409 8.88 17.38 17.30
C GLN A 409 7.60 16.66 17.76
N SER A 410 6.89 15.96 16.87
CA SER A 410 5.68 15.24 17.23
C SER A 410 6.01 13.99 18.06
N THR A 411 5.30 13.86 19.18
CA THR A 411 5.32 12.67 20.06
C THR A 411 4.34 11.59 19.60
N ASP A 412 3.62 11.78 18.47
CA ASP A 412 2.74 10.74 17.93
C ASP A 412 3.56 9.50 17.56
N GLN A 413 3.15 8.34 18.06
CA GLN A 413 3.84 7.06 17.82
C GLN A 413 4.01 6.75 16.33
N ARG A 414 3.08 7.19 15.47
CA ARG A 414 3.15 7.00 14.01
C ARG A 414 4.24 7.85 13.38
N ALA A 415 4.41 9.09 13.84
CA ALA A 415 5.49 9.97 13.39
C ALA A 415 6.86 9.43 13.84
N VAL A 416 6.96 8.98 15.09
CA VAL A 416 8.16 8.29 15.62
C VAL A 416 8.46 7.02 14.82
N ARG A 417 7.42 6.23 14.49
CA ARG A 417 7.58 5.01 13.69
C ARG A 417 8.05 5.29 12.28
N LEU A 418 7.54 6.34 11.62
CA LEU A 418 8.02 6.77 10.30
C LEU A 418 9.52 7.07 10.34
N ARG A 419 9.96 7.89 11.30
CA ARG A 419 11.38 8.20 11.49
C ARG A 419 12.22 6.95 11.73
N SER A 420 11.74 6.06 12.60
CA SER A 420 12.42 4.78 12.90
C SER A 420 12.59 3.93 11.65
N ILE A 421 11.54 3.76 10.84
CA ILE A 421 11.60 2.95 9.61
C ILE A 421 12.61 3.56 8.62
N ILE A 422 12.63 4.88 8.46
CA ILE A 422 13.61 5.55 7.59
C ILE A 422 15.03 5.37 8.14
N SER A 423 15.24 5.57 9.45
CA SER A 423 16.54 5.35 10.09
C SER A 423 17.03 3.92 9.95
N ASP A 424 16.16 2.93 10.18
CA ASP A 424 16.45 1.51 10.01
C ASP A 424 16.87 1.22 8.56
N TYR A 425 16.11 1.75 7.59
CA TYR A 425 16.43 1.61 6.17
C TYR A 425 17.82 2.18 5.82
N ILE A 426 18.12 3.41 6.24
CA ILE A 426 19.42 4.05 6.00
C ILE A 426 20.56 3.28 6.67
N SER A 427 20.35 2.77 7.88
CA SER A 427 21.34 1.96 8.61
C SER A 427 21.64 0.63 7.91
N GLY A 428 20.62 0.04 7.28
CA GLY A 428 20.72 -1.21 6.53
C GLY A 428 21.33 -1.07 5.14
N LEU A 429 21.58 0.14 4.62
CA LEU A 429 22.20 0.34 3.32
C LEU A 429 23.64 -0.21 3.31
N GLU A 430 23.94 -1.21 2.49
CA GLU A 430 25.29 -1.76 2.38
C GLU A 430 26.27 -0.84 1.65
N SER A 431 25.77 0.00 0.73
CA SER A 431 26.59 0.89 -0.10
C SER A 431 26.96 2.19 0.63
N PRO A 432 28.26 2.48 0.85
CA PRO A 432 28.72 3.76 1.41
C PRO A 432 28.33 4.96 0.53
N GLU A 433 28.29 4.78 -0.79
CA GLU A 433 27.90 5.84 -1.73
C GLU A 433 26.44 6.28 -1.52
N GLN A 434 25.55 5.33 -1.27
CA GLN A 434 24.13 5.63 -1.01
C GLN A 434 23.94 6.35 0.33
N ARG A 435 24.67 5.95 1.37
CA ARG A 435 24.66 6.66 2.66
C ARG A 435 25.17 8.09 2.51
N LEU A 436 26.23 8.30 1.73
CA LEU A 436 26.76 9.63 1.44
C LEU A 436 25.78 10.48 0.61
N ALA A 437 25.10 9.88 -0.38
CA ALA A 437 24.08 10.57 -1.18
C ALA A 437 22.90 11.02 -0.31
N PHE A 438 22.41 10.16 0.59
CA PHE A 438 21.42 10.53 1.58
C PHE A 438 21.91 11.67 2.48
N LEU A 439 23.13 11.56 3.03
CA LEU A 439 23.69 12.58 3.91
C LEU A 439 23.81 13.94 3.21
N LYS A 440 24.24 13.98 1.93
CA LYS A 440 24.27 15.22 1.14
C LYS A 440 22.89 15.83 0.98
N ALA A 441 21.87 15.03 0.68
CA ALA A 441 20.49 15.50 0.57
C ALA A 441 19.97 16.02 1.93
N PHE A 442 20.26 15.30 3.02
CA PHE A 442 19.89 15.65 4.38
C PHE A 442 20.48 17.00 4.80
N VAL A 443 21.79 17.16 4.63
CA VAL A 443 22.53 18.38 4.96
C VAL A 443 22.04 19.57 4.12
N LYS A 444 21.82 19.38 2.81
CA LYS A 444 21.25 20.41 1.94
C LYS A 444 19.87 20.88 2.42
N ARG A 445 19.06 19.97 2.98
CA ARG A 445 17.74 20.33 3.51
C ARG A 445 17.84 21.09 4.84
N LEU A 446 18.73 20.67 5.74
CA LEU A 446 19.01 21.38 7.00
C LEU A 446 19.46 22.83 6.78
N GLN A 447 20.17 23.12 5.67
CA GLN A 447 20.55 24.50 5.31
C GLN A 447 19.37 25.39 4.92
N LYS A 448 18.31 24.83 4.31
CA LYS A 448 17.19 25.62 3.79
C LYS A 448 16.25 26.10 4.89
N ASP A 449 16.00 25.25 5.88
CA ASP A 449 14.99 25.49 6.92
C ASP A 449 15.65 25.62 8.31
N PHE A 450 16.85 26.24 8.38
CA PHE A 450 17.62 26.42 9.62
C PHE A 450 16.69 26.65 10.82
N VAL A 451 16.87 25.82 11.86
CA VAL A 451 16.11 25.74 13.14
C VAL A 451 14.98 24.69 13.17
N CYS A 452 15.37 23.42 13.21
CA CYS A 452 14.62 22.43 13.98
C CYS A 452 15.62 21.68 14.87
N PHE A 453 15.69 22.06 16.14
CA PHE A 453 16.48 21.35 17.15
C PHE A 453 15.68 20.13 17.59
N ASP A 454 16.10 18.93 17.18
CA ASP A 454 15.37 17.69 17.45
C ASP A 454 16.33 16.53 17.73
N SER A 455 16.01 15.71 18.73
CA SER A 455 16.82 14.55 19.11
C SER A 455 16.88 13.49 17.99
N SER A 456 15.82 13.36 17.18
CA SER A 456 15.78 12.41 16.07
C SER A 456 16.82 12.75 14.99
N VAL A 457 17.08 14.04 14.77
CA VAL A 457 18.08 14.50 13.79
C VAL A 457 19.49 14.10 14.22
N ILE A 458 19.84 14.30 15.49
CA ILE A 458 21.16 13.90 16.01
C ILE A 458 21.31 12.40 16.09
N GLU A 459 20.26 11.65 16.44
CA GLU A 459 20.29 10.18 16.39
C GLU A 459 20.61 9.66 14.99
N LEU A 460 19.96 10.20 13.96
CA LEU A 460 20.21 9.83 12.56
C LEU A 460 21.62 10.22 12.12
N LEU A 461 22.07 11.45 12.40
CA LEU A 461 23.43 11.90 12.07
C LEU A 461 24.48 11.04 12.76
N ASN A 462 24.32 10.78 14.05
CA ASN A 462 25.22 9.93 14.82
C ASN A 462 25.31 8.52 14.21
N MET A 463 24.17 7.93 13.84
CA MET A 463 24.13 6.63 13.18
C MET A 463 24.91 6.63 11.85
N ILE A 464 24.77 7.67 11.02
CA ILE A 464 25.49 7.79 9.75
C ILE A 464 27.00 8.00 9.98
N LEU A 465 27.37 8.84 10.95
CA LEU A 465 28.75 9.21 11.27
C LEU A 465 29.56 8.10 11.97
N LYS A 466 28.91 7.02 12.43
CA LYS A 466 29.60 5.80 12.87
C LYS A 466 30.33 5.07 11.73
N GLY A 467 30.05 5.40 10.47
CA GLY A 467 30.83 4.88 9.35
C GLY A 467 32.31 5.32 9.38
N SER A 468 33.15 4.61 8.63
CA SER A 468 34.58 4.93 8.40
C SER A 468 34.83 5.71 7.10
N GLN A 469 33.77 6.16 6.43
CA GLN A 469 33.87 6.82 5.12
C GLN A 469 34.30 8.28 5.27
N GLU A 470 35.25 8.72 4.44
CA GLU A 470 35.65 10.12 4.36
C GLU A 470 34.47 11.00 3.93
N LEU A 471 34.34 12.16 4.57
CA LEU A 471 33.29 13.14 4.30
C LEU A 471 33.83 14.30 3.46
N PRO A 472 33.08 14.78 2.46
CA PRO A 472 33.40 16.04 1.80
C PRO A 472 33.46 17.19 2.80
N SER A 473 34.45 18.07 2.65
CA SER A 473 34.67 19.23 3.54
C SER A 473 33.44 20.13 3.64
N GLU A 474 32.76 20.38 2.52
CA GLU A 474 31.52 21.15 2.47
C GLU A 474 30.40 20.52 3.32
N THR A 475 30.18 19.21 3.20
CA THR A 475 29.17 18.50 3.99
C THR A 475 29.50 18.55 5.48
N SER A 476 30.77 18.33 5.83
CA SER A 476 31.24 18.38 7.22
C SER A 476 31.10 19.76 7.84
N ALA A 477 31.45 20.82 7.10
CA ALA A 477 31.30 22.20 7.56
C ALA A 477 29.85 22.55 7.92
N VAL A 478 28.88 22.06 7.15
CA VAL A 478 27.47 22.32 7.41
C VAL A 478 26.95 21.52 8.61
N ILE A 479 27.34 20.24 8.72
CA ILE A 479 27.03 19.41 9.89
C ILE A 479 27.60 20.07 11.14
N TYR A 480 28.86 20.51 11.09
CA TYR A 480 29.53 21.23 12.17
C TYR A 480 28.74 22.48 12.58
N LEU A 481 28.42 23.38 11.65
CA LEU A 481 27.69 24.62 11.95
C LEU A 481 26.31 24.35 12.54
N TYR A 482 25.58 23.36 11.99
CA TYR A 482 24.27 22.98 12.51
C TYR A 482 24.37 22.45 13.95
N LEU A 483 25.28 21.52 14.21
CA LEU A 483 25.45 20.89 15.53
C LEU A 483 26.04 21.85 16.58
N GLN A 484 26.93 22.76 16.18
CA GLN A 484 27.40 23.85 17.05
C GLN A 484 26.23 24.73 17.47
N GLY A 485 25.37 25.13 16.53
CA GLY A 485 24.15 25.89 16.83
C GLY A 485 23.23 25.14 17.81
N CYS A 486 23.09 23.81 17.64
CA CYS A 486 22.33 22.97 18.57
C CYS A 486 22.94 22.98 19.98
N ALA A 487 24.26 22.81 20.10
CA ALA A 487 24.95 22.81 21.39
C ALA A 487 24.87 24.17 22.10
N VAL A 488 24.96 25.28 21.36
CA VAL A 488 24.80 26.65 21.89
C VAL A 488 23.38 26.88 22.40
N ALA A 489 22.36 26.47 21.63
CA ALA A 489 20.96 26.59 22.02
C ALA A 489 20.65 25.78 23.29
N GLU A 490 21.12 24.53 23.37
CA GLU A 490 20.94 23.68 24.54
C GLU A 490 21.75 24.16 25.76
N GLY A 491 23.00 24.55 25.56
CA GLY A 491 23.86 25.05 26.64
C GLY A 491 23.35 26.34 27.29
N SER A 492 22.50 27.09 26.58
CA SER A 492 21.84 28.29 27.11
C SER A 492 20.60 27.96 27.96
N ASN A 493 20.13 26.71 27.98
CA ASN A 493 18.89 26.29 28.62
C ASN A 493 19.16 25.42 29.86
N GLU A 494 19.18 26.03 31.05
CA GLU A 494 19.49 25.35 32.33
C GLU A 494 18.55 24.18 32.69
N LYS A 495 17.42 24.01 31.96
CA LYS A 495 16.40 22.98 32.24
C LYS A 495 16.55 21.69 31.43
N VAL A 496 17.45 21.61 30.45
CA VAL A 496 17.53 20.49 29.50
C VAL A 496 18.67 19.53 29.89
N PRO A 497 18.53 18.19 29.67
CA PRO A 497 19.59 17.24 29.98
C PRO A 497 20.90 17.56 29.23
N LYS A 498 22.00 17.70 29.98
CA LYS A 498 23.38 17.89 29.45
C LYS A 498 23.86 16.77 28.51
N ASP A 499 23.13 15.66 28.37
CA ASP A 499 23.49 14.54 27.50
C ASP A 499 23.33 14.91 26.00
N LEU A 500 22.27 15.61 25.61
CA LEU A 500 22.06 16.03 24.21
C LEU A 500 23.14 17.01 23.75
N GLU A 501 23.49 17.98 24.59
CA GLU A 501 24.63 18.89 24.39
C GLU A 501 25.90 18.11 24.05
N THR A 502 26.24 17.10 24.86
CA THR A 502 27.42 16.26 24.62
C THR A 502 27.32 15.44 23.35
N MET A 503 26.14 14.93 22.98
CA MET A 503 25.92 14.22 21.72
C MET A 503 26.17 15.13 20.50
N TYR A 504 25.68 16.37 20.53
CA TYR A 504 25.89 17.34 19.43
C TYR A 504 27.39 17.63 19.22
N VAL A 505 28.12 17.91 20.30
CA VAL A 505 29.57 18.17 20.26
C VAL A 505 30.35 16.94 19.75
N CYS A 506 30.02 15.74 20.22
CA CYS A 506 30.69 14.52 19.80
C CYS A 506 30.45 14.22 18.31
N ALA A 507 29.22 14.36 17.83
CA ALA A 507 28.90 14.17 16.42
C ALA A 507 29.56 15.22 15.52
N ALA A 508 29.63 16.49 15.95
CA ALA A 508 30.33 17.54 15.21
C ALA A 508 31.83 17.22 15.09
N SER A 509 32.44 16.79 16.19
CA SER A 509 33.85 16.37 16.23
C SER A 509 34.09 15.16 15.32
N ARG A 510 33.18 14.19 15.31
CA ARG A 510 33.27 13.03 14.41
C ARG A 510 33.19 13.44 12.94
N ALA A 511 32.29 14.34 12.56
CA ALA A 511 32.20 14.86 11.21
C ALA A 511 33.51 15.53 10.75
N MET A 512 34.13 16.32 11.63
CA MET A 512 35.42 16.97 11.36
C MET A 512 36.56 15.97 11.21
N ILE A 513 36.62 14.94 12.06
CA ILE A 513 37.63 13.86 11.95
C ILE A 513 37.52 13.16 10.60
N LEU A 514 36.28 12.86 10.16
CA LEU A 514 36.04 12.17 8.90
C LEU A 514 36.33 13.01 7.65
N SER A 515 36.34 14.34 7.75
CA SER A 515 36.65 15.24 6.63
C SER A 515 38.05 15.86 6.68
N GLY A 516 38.75 15.75 7.81
CA GLY A 516 40.01 16.46 8.07
C GLY A 516 39.88 17.99 8.04
N SER A 517 38.66 18.53 8.14
CA SER A 517 38.40 19.97 8.01
C SER A 517 38.76 20.70 9.30
N ALA A 518 39.45 21.84 9.18
CA ALA A 518 39.81 22.70 10.32
C ALA A 518 38.71 23.73 10.61
N ILE A 519 38.44 24.00 11.89
CA ILE A 519 37.61 25.14 12.31
C ILE A 519 38.38 26.43 12.06
N ASP A 520 37.70 27.40 11.44
CA ASP A 520 38.17 28.77 11.40
C ASP A 520 37.53 29.57 12.54
N PHE A 521 38.36 29.97 13.50
CA PHE A 521 37.94 30.72 14.69
C PHE A 521 37.59 32.15 14.28
N LYS A 522 36.30 32.41 14.05
CA LYS A 522 35.83 33.76 13.67
C LYS A 522 36.02 34.74 14.81
N GLU A 523 36.36 35.99 14.52
CA GLU A 523 36.51 37.04 15.54
C GLU A 523 35.18 37.43 16.21
N SER A 524 34.04 37.16 15.56
CA SER A 524 32.70 37.56 16.01
C SER A 524 31.93 36.48 16.79
N SER A 525 32.54 35.35 17.15
CA SER A 525 31.85 34.27 17.87
C SER A 525 31.49 34.72 19.30
N THR A 526 30.29 34.38 19.77
CA THR A 526 29.92 34.56 21.18
C THR A 526 30.78 33.69 22.10
N HIS A 527 30.82 34.01 23.41
CA HIS A 527 31.57 33.22 24.40
C HIS A 527 31.25 31.72 24.31
N LEU A 528 29.95 31.39 24.26
CA LEU A 528 29.50 30.00 24.22
C LEU A 528 29.80 29.31 22.88
N GLU A 529 29.70 30.02 21.75
CA GLU A 529 30.11 29.50 20.44
C GLU A 529 31.62 29.22 20.41
N ARG A 530 32.43 30.12 20.96
CA ARG A 530 33.88 29.99 21.08
C ARG A 530 34.26 28.82 21.98
N TYR A 531 33.54 28.61 23.08
CA TYR A 531 33.72 27.45 23.95
C TYR A 531 33.54 26.14 23.17
N TYR A 532 32.42 25.97 22.45
CA TYR A 532 32.18 24.75 21.68
C TYR A 532 33.11 24.59 20.48
N GLU A 533 33.52 25.68 19.80
CA GLU A 533 34.59 25.66 18.79
C GLU A 533 35.86 25.00 19.35
N LEU A 534 36.28 25.41 20.54
CA LEU A 534 37.47 24.90 21.20
C LEU A 534 37.29 23.45 21.66
N VAL A 535 36.15 23.10 22.26
CA VAL A 535 35.86 21.71 22.67
C VAL A 535 35.87 20.77 21.46
N ILE A 536 35.17 21.13 20.37
CA ILE A 536 35.12 20.33 19.14
C ILE A 536 36.52 20.21 18.53
N SER A 537 37.29 21.30 18.45
CA SER A 537 38.68 21.29 17.95
C SER A 537 39.56 20.38 18.82
N CYS A 538 39.46 20.49 20.14
CA CYS A 538 40.23 19.71 21.09
C CYS A 538 39.83 18.23 21.14
N LEU A 539 38.60 17.88 20.82
CA LEU A 539 38.16 16.49 20.70
C LEU A 539 38.57 15.90 19.35
N SER A 540 38.42 16.69 18.28
CA SER A 540 38.78 16.28 16.91
C SER A 540 40.27 15.99 16.76
N TRP A 541 41.15 16.87 17.26
CA TRP A 541 42.60 16.73 17.08
C TRP A 541 43.25 15.62 17.94
N THR A 542 42.56 15.15 18.99
CA THR A 542 43.08 14.16 19.95
C THR A 542 42.67 12.76 19.52
N LYS A 543 41.58 12.68 18.74
CA LYS A 543 41.02 11.45 18.17
C LYS A 543 41.31 11.29 16.67
N GLY A 544 41.67 12.35 15.97
CA GLY A 544 41.97 12.37 14.54
C GLY A 544 43.38 12.85 14.20
N LYS A 545 43.70 12.90 12.91
CA LYS A 545 44.96 13.44 12.39
C LYS A 545 44.71 14.81 11.74
N PHE A 546 45.31 15.84 12.31
CA PHE A 546 45.17 17.22 11.84
C PHE A 546 46.54 17.89 11.65
N PRO A 547 46.66 18.91 10.77
CA PRO A 547 47.90 19.67 10.57
C PRO A 547 48.36 20.37 11.85
N GLU A 548 49.68 20.44 12.07
CA GLU A 548 50.27 21.12 13.24
C GLU A 548 49.88 22.60 13.33
N GLU A 549 49.70 23.27 12.19
CA GLU A 549 49.24 24.67 12.13
C GLU A 549 47.86 24.86 12.76
N TYR A 550 46.94 23.91 12.54
CA TYR A 550 45.61 23.94 13.15
C TYR A 550 45.67 23.70 14.66
N ILE A 551 46.58 22.81 15.09
CA ILE A 551 46.85 22.56 16.50
C ILE A 551 47.44 23.81 17.16
N HIS A 552 48.36 24.51 16.50
CA HIS A 552 48.90 25.76 17.03
C HIS A 552 47.80 26.82 17.20
N ARG A 553 46.98 27.03 16.17
CA ARG A 553 45.89 28.03 16.19
C ARG A 553 44.85 27.75 17.28
N THR A 554 44.49 26.48 17.47
CA THR A 554 43.55 26.07 18.52
C THR A 554 44.13 26.33 19.91
N LYS A 555 45.42 26.02 20.14
CA LYS A 555 46.11 26.33 21.42
C LYS A 555 46.15 27.83 21.70
N GLU A 556 46.48 28.62 20.69
CA GLU A 556 46.51 30.08 20.79
C GLU A 556 45.13 30.65 21.15
N THR A 557 44.09 30.24 20.41
CA THR A 557 42.71 30.68 20.67
C THR A 557 42.25 30.26 22.07
N MET A 558 42.61 29.05 22.52
CA MET A 558 42.31 28.56 23.86
C MET A 558 42.99 29.40 24.94
N LEU A 559 44.24 29.81 24.76
CA LEU A 559 44.94 30.66 25.74
C LEU A 559 44.21 31.98 25.98
N TYR A 560 43.71 32.61 24.92
CA TYR A 560 42.92 33.84 25.04
C TYR A 560 41.57 33.57 25.72
N PHE A 561 40.87 32.51 25.33
CA PHE A 561 39.59 32.14 25.92
C PHE A 561 39.68 31.82 27.43
N LEU A 562 40.76 31.19 27.88
CA LEU A 562 40.94 30.80 29.29
C LEU A 562 40.98 31.99 30.28
N PHE A 563 41.25 33.21 29.81
CA PHE A 563 41.17 34.41 30.66
C PHE A 563 39.73 34.81 31.01
N GLU A 564 38.78 34.41 30.15
CA GLU A 564 37.36 34.76 30.26
C GLU A 564 36.48 33.54 30.60
N ALA A 565 37.06 32.34 30.55
CA ALA A 565 36.39 31.06 30.80
C ALA A 565 35.94 30.88 32.25
N MET A 566 34.77 30.25 32.42
CA MET A 566 34.34 29.74 33.71
C MET A 566 35.20 28.56 34.17
N ARG A 567 35.23 28.31 35.48
CA ARG A 567 36.04 27.22 36.07
C ARG A 567 35.72 25.84 35.47
N GLU A 568 34.45 25.59 35.15
CA GLU A 568 34.00 24.34 34.52
C GLU A 568 34.49 24.23 33.07
N GLU A 569 34.41 25.31 32.30
CA GLU A 569 34.88 25.36 30.90
C GLU A 569 36.39 25.15 30.81
N ALA A 570 37.16 25.83 31.68
CA ALA A 570 38.60 25.71 31.77
C ALA A 570 39.03 24.28 32.17
N TYR A 571 38.34 23.67 33.12
CA TYR A 571 38.59 22.28 33.53
C TYR A 571 38.31 21.29 32.40
N GLU A 572 37.20 21.44 31.69
CA GLU A 572 36.82 20.54 30.59
C GLU A 572 37.84 20.61 29.44
N LEU A 573 38.25 21.83 29.03
CA LEU A 573 39.29 22.03 28.02
C LEU A 573 40.64 21.46 28.44
N GLU A 574 41.04 21.64 29.70
CA GLU A 574 42.27 21.06 30.25
C GLU A 574 42.27 19.52 30.15
N MET A 575 41.14 18.89 30.49
CA MET A 575 41.00 17.44 30.43
C MET A 575 41.09 16.92 28.99
N LEU A 576 40.42 17.59 28.04
CA LEU A 576 40.45 17.23 26.62
C LEU A 576 41.85 17.35 26.00
N VAL A 577 42.56 18.46 26.26
CA VAL A 577 43.92 18.69 25.75
C VAL A 577 44.90 17.65 26.29
N LYS A 578 44.71 17.21 27.55
CA LYS A 578 45.52 16.16 28.17
C LYS A 578 45.11 14.74 27.75
N GLY A 579 44.07 14.58 26.94
CA GLY A 579 43.53 13.29 26.53
C GLY A 579 42.97 12.46 27.69
N LYS A 580 42.46 13.12 28.73
CA LYS A 580 41.89 12.48 29.93
C LYS A 580 40.35 12.37 29.82
N SER A 581 39.76 11.59 30.72
CA SER A 581 38.28 11.45 30.82
C SER A 581 37.64 12.80 31.15
N SER A 582 36.58 13.10 30.43
CA SER A 582 35.80 14.34 30.47
C SER A 582 34.40 14.01 29.98
N ARG A 583 33.39 14.86 30.24
CA ARG A 583 32.01 14.53 29.81
C ARG A 583 31.93 14.33 28.30
N PHE A 584 32.66 15.12 27.52
CA PHE A 584 32.72 14.98 26.07
C PHE A 584 33.61 13.81 25.63
N ALA A 585 34.77 13.61 26.26
CA ALA A 585 35.66 12.50 25.90
C ALA A 585 35.04 11.12 26.17
N ASP A 586 34.33 10.98 27.30
CA ASP A 586 33.68 9.74 27.70
C ASP A 586 32.47 9.46 26.80
N LYS A 587 31.65 10.48 26.48
CA LYS A 587 30.55 10.34 25.53
C LYS A 587 31.04 10.02 24.12
N PHE A 588 32.12 10.64 23.66
CA PHE A 588 32.71 10.32 22.35
C PHE A 588 33.15 8.85 22.30
N LYS A 589 33.76 8.36 23.38
CA LYS A 589 34.17 6.95 23.50
C LYS A 589 32.96 6.01 23.54
N GLU A 590 31.90 6.37 24.25
CA GLU A 590 30.62 5.62 24.25
C GLU A 590 30.04 5.50 22.83
N LEU A 591 30.03 6.60 22.07
CA LEU A 591 29.42 6.65 20.74
C LEU A 591 30.28 6.01 19.64
N TYR A 592 31.59 6.20 19.67
CA TYR A 592 32.50 5.87 18.56
C TYR A 592 33.69 4.96 18.94
N GLY A 593 33.88 4.64 20.21
CA GLY A 593 35.07 3.90 20.68
C GLY A 593 35.20 2.47 20.17
N CYS A 594 34.12 1.86 19.67
CA CYS A 594 34.15 0.52 19.07
C CYS A 594 34.69 0.49 17.62
N LEU A 595 34.96 1.65 17.01
CA LEU A 595 35.44 1.77 15.62
C LEU A 595 36.98 1.92 15.52
N GLU A 596 37.66 2.00 16.67
CA GLU A 596 39.12 2.18 16.79
C GLU A 596 39.86 0.84 17.01
N ALA A 597 39.21 -0.32 16.80
CA ALA A 597 39.77 -1.66 16.97
C ALA A 597 40.17 -2.33 15.64
#